data_AF-A0A1Z4LNC7-F1
#
_entry.id   AF-A0A1Z4LNC7-F1
#
_cell.length_a   1.000
_cell.length_b   1.000
_cell.length_c   1.000
_cell.angle_alpha   90.00
_cell.angle_beta   90.00
_cell.angle_gamma   90.00
#
_symmetry.space_group_name_H-M   'P 1'
#
loop_
_entity.id
_entity.type
_entity.pdbx_description
1 polymer ?
#
loop_
_entity_poly.entity_id
_entity_poly.type
_entity_poly.pdbx_seq_one_letter_code
_entity_poly.pdbx_strand_id
1 'polypeptide(L)'
;MNYIEAVSDNRKWISGIFLNEKDAENYFQLIPEDIRDGQRMKSVDLKEYPVYLVEAEEYYFVDLNGVREAINKIQVIQNCEYIYINIYEIKKDFIPENPGKDYMGMLKHVHIDNQYLERYRKFGEEYSPFDLPWDEG
;
A
#
# COMPACT_ATOMS: atom_id res chain seq x y z
N MET A 1 -1.79 -2.33 14.14
CA MET A 1 -0.65 -2.39 13.21
C MET A 1 0.03 -1.04 13.24
N ASN A 2 1.35 -1.05 13.11
CA ASN A 2 2.20 0.13 13.11
C ASN A 2 2.94 0.20 11.78
N TYR A 3 3.22 1.41 11.34
CA TYR A 3 3.97 1.65 10.11
C TYR A 3 4.79 2.91 10.26
N ILE A 4 5.81 3.01 9.42
CA ILE A 4 6.72 4.15 9.43
C ILE A 4 6.60 4.83 8.09
N GLU A 5 6.15 6.07 8.13
CA GLU A 5 6.06 6.94 6.97
C GLU A 5 7.29 7.83 6.96
N ALA A 6 7.97 7.83 5.82
CA ALA A 6 9.09 8.70 5.55
C ALA A 6 8.65 9.84 4.64
N VAL A 7 9.18 11.02 4.91
CA VAL A 7 9.05 12.21 4.07
C VAL A 7 10.45 12.75 3.83
N SER A 8 10.80 12.93 2.55
CA SER A 8 12.04 13.57 2.15
C SER A 8 11.80 14.36 0.87
N ASP A 9 12.21 15.61 0.88
CA ASP A 9 11.90 16.59 -0.16
C ASP A 9 10.39 16.62 -0.46
N ASN A 10 10.00 16.22 -1.68
CA ASN A 10 8.62 16.15 -2.14
C ASN A 10 8.13 14.70 -2.32
N ARG A 11 8.77 13.73 -1.65
CA ARG A 11 8.40 12.32 -1.72
C ARG A 11 7.99 11.82 -0.35
N LYS A 12 6.98 10.96 -0.36
CA LYS A 12 6.54 10.17 0.79
C LYS A 12 6.67 8.70 0.42
N TRP A 13 6.99 7.86 1.39
CA TRP A 13 6.94 6.41 1.22
C TRP A 13 6.73 5.73 2.57
N ILE A 14 6.30 4.47 2.55
CA ILE A 14 6.24 3.61 3.72
C ILE A 14 7.56 2.86 3.82
N SER A 15 8.31 3.11 4.89
CA SER A 15 9.63 2.55 5.13
C SER A 15 9.62 1.34 6.07
N GLY A 16 8.46 0.95 6.57
CA GLY A 16 8.29 -0.26 7.37
C GLY A 16 6.86 -0.46 7.83
N ILE A 17 6.42 -1.71 7.95
CA ILE A 17 5.06 -2.09 8.40
C ILE A 17 5.21 -3.27 9.35
N PHE A 18 4.57 -3.18 10.52
CA PHE A 18 4.72 -4.16 11.59
C PHE A 18 3.38 -4.40 12.28
N LEU A 19 3.05 -5.67 12.51
CA LEU A 19 1.88 -5.98 13.30
C LEU A 19 2.08 -5.62 14.78
N ASN A 20 3.29 -5.85 15.29
CA ASN A 20 3.69 -5.58 16.66
C ASN A 20 4.28 -4.17 16.81
N GLU A 21 3.90 -3.46 17.88
CA GLU A 21 4.41 -2.11 18.18
C GLU A 21 5.89 -2.12 18.58
N LYS A 22 6.30 -3.08 19.39
CA LYS A 22 7.69 -3.19 19.84
C LYS A 22 8.66 -3.44 18.69
N ASP A 23 8.25 -4.22 17.69
CA ASP A 23 9.07 -4.47 16.50
C ASP A 23 9.20 -3.20 15.65
N ALA A 24 8.12 -2.41 15.53
CA ALA A 24 8.17 -1.10 14.89
C ALA A 24 9.10 -0.13 15.62
N GLU A 25 9.01 -0.06 16.95
CA GLU A 25 9.89 0.77 17.78
C GLU A 25 11.36 0.35 17.62
N ASN A 26 11.65 -0.94 17.70
CA ASN A 26 13.00 -1.48 17.51
C ASN A 26 13.55 -1.11 16.14
N TYR A 27 12.75 -1.30 15.08
CA TYR A 27 13.15 -0.94 13.72
C TYR A 27 13.35 0.58 13.57
N PHE A 28 12.49 1.41 14.18
CA PHE A 28 12.63 2.86 14.13
C PHE A 28 13.97 3.34 14.71
N GLN A 29 14.50 2.66 15.74
CA GLN A 29 15.84 2.95 16.27
C GLN A 29 16.99 2.55 15.33
N LEU A 30 16.75 1.63 14.39
CA LEU A 30 17.74 1.22 13.38
C LEU A 30 17.83 2.20 12.22
N ILE A 31 16.87 3.11 12.07
CA ILE A 31 16.88 4.13 11.02
C ILE A 31 18.07 5.08 11.25
N PRO A 32 18.97 5.27 10.25
CA PRO A 32 20.10 6.19 10.36
C PRO A 32 19.68 7.61 10.79
N GLU A 33 20.47 8.23 11.67
CA GLU A 33 20.14 9.53 12.28
C GLU A 33 19.94 10.65 11.23
N ASP A 34 20.72 10.62 10.16
CA ASP A 34 20.68 11.61 9.07
C ASP A 34 19.35 11.61 8.30
N ILE A 35 18.59 10.52 8.34
CA ILE A 35 17.27 10.42 7.70
C ILE A 35 16.11 10.24 8.68
N ARG A 36 16.39 10.07 9.97
CA ARG A 36 15.38 9.77 11.00
C ARG A 36 14.40 10.93 11.21
N ASP A 37 14.86 12.17 11.07
CA ASP A 37 14.03 13.37 11.25
C ASP A 37 12.86 13.45 10.27
N GLY A 38 13.00 12.84 9.09
CA GLY A 38 11.96 12.72 8.07
C GLY A 38 10.98 11.57 8.32
N GLN A 39 11.16 10.77 9.36
CA GLN A 39 10.42 9.53 9.58
C GLN A 39 9.44 9.67 10.75
N ARG A 40 8.24 9.12 10.60
CA ARG A 40 7.22 9.13 11.66
C ARG A 40 6.61 7.75 11.79
N MET A 41 6.61 7.23 13.02
CA MET A 41 5.83 6.05 13.37
C MET A 41 4.37 6.44 13.53
N LYS A 42 3.49 5.68 12.90
CA LYS A 42 2.04 5.84 12.92
C LYS A 42 1.38 4.49 13.18
N SER A 43 0.13 4.52 13.61
CA SER A 43 -0.62 3.31 13.97
C SER A 43 -2.03 3.34 13.37
N VAL A 44 -2.51 2.17 12.99
CA VAL A 44 -3.89 1.93 12.54
C VAL A 44 -4.48 0.72 13.25
N ASP A 45 -5.80 0.69 13.34
CA ASP A 45 -6.54 -0.36 14.03
C ASP A 45 -6.77 -1.62 13.17
N LEU A 46 -5.68 -2.13 12.57
CA LEU A 46 -5.65 -3.43 11.90
C LEU A 46 -4.78 -4.39 12.72
N LYS A 47 -5.28 -5.61 12.97
CA LYS A 47 -4.68 -6.55 13.93
C LYS A 47 -4.18 -7.85 13.33
N GLU A 48 -4.41 -8.07 12.04
CA GLU A 48 -4.01 -9.29 11.35
C GLU A 48 -3.69 -9.02 9.88
N TYR A 49 -2.94 -9.95 9.28
CA TYR A 49 -2.66 -9.97 7.85
C TYR A 49 -3.64 -10.90 7.11
N PRO A 50 -3.89 -10.69 5.80
CA PRO A 50 -3.34 -9.61 4.99
C PRO A 50 -3.98 -8.26 5.30
N VAL A 51 -3.18 -7.21 5.17
CA VAL A 51 -3.67 -5.83 5.07
C VAL A 51 -3.31 -5.27 3.70
N TYR A 52 -4.01 -4.24 3.29
CA TYR A 52 -3.75 -3.56 2.03
C TYR A 52 -3.38 -2.11 2.28
N LEU A 53 -2.30 -1.67 1.67
CA LEU A 53 -1.91 -0.26 1.64
C LEU A 53 -2.43 0.33 0.33
N VAL A 54 -3.23 1.38 0.43
CA VAL A 54 -3.65 2.17 -0.72
C VAL A 54 -2.79 3.42 -0.78
N GLU A 55 -2.16 3.62 -1.94
CA GLU A 55 -1.44 4.82 -2.32
C GLU A 55 -2.34 5.65 -3.22
N ALA A 56 -2.90 6.72 -2.66
CA ALA A 56 -3.67 7.74 -3.36
C ALA A 56 -2.97 9.10 -3.16
N GLU A 57 -3.72 10.17 -2.88
CA GLU A 57 -3.14 11.45 -2.42
C GLU A 57 -2.36 11.28 -1.10
N GLU A 58 -2.85 10.41 -0.21
CA GLU A 58 -2.19 10.01 1.03
C GLU A 58 -2.21 8.48 1.17
N TYR A 59 -1.29 7.94 1.95
CA TYR A 59 -1.26 6.52 2.28
C TYR A 59 -2.30 6.18 3.35
N TYR A 60 -3.07 5.12 3.12
CA TYR A 60 -3.96 4.57 4.14
C TYR A 60 -4.04 3.05 4.05
N PHE A 61 -4.31 2.42 5.19
CA PHE A 61 -4.39 0.97 5.30
C PHE A 61 -5.84 0.52 5.48
N VAL A 62 -6.19 -0.56 4.80
CA VAL A 62 -7.53 -1.14 4.79
C VAL A 62 -7.48 -2.66 4.79
N ASP A 63 -8.60 -3.27 5.12
CA ASP A 63 -8.86 -4.68 4.82
C ASP A 63 -9.31 -4.85 3.35
N LEU A 64 -9.68 -6.07 2.98
CA LEU A 64 -10.14 -6.37 1.62
C LEU A 64 -11.42 -5.61 1.24
N ASN A 65 -12.33 -5.37 2.19
CA ASN A 65 -13.56 -4.63 1.90
C ASN A 65 -13.26 -3.16 1.66
N GLY A 66 -12.34 -2.56 2.42
CA GLY A 66 -11.90 -1.19 2.18
C GLY A 66 -11.18 -1.02 0.83
N VAL A 67 -10.48 -2.05 0.33
CA VAL A 67 -9.97 -2.05 -1.06
C VAL A 67 -11.13 -1.94 -2.05
N ARG A 68 -12.16 -2.78 -1.90
CA ARG A 68 -13.34 -2.75 -2.78
C ARG A 68 -14.04 -1.39 -2.75
N GLU A 69 -14.19 -0.81 -1.57
CA GLU A 69 -14.75 0.53 -1.41
C GLU A 69 -13.90 1.61 -2.07
N ALA A 70 -12.57 1.54 -1.94
CA ALA A 70 -11.65 2.48 -2.59
C ALA A 70 -11.79 2.42 -4.11
N ILE A 71 -11.83 1.21 -4.68
CA ILE A 71 -12.01 1.01 -6.13
C ILE A 71 -13.39 1.53 -6.58
N ASN A 72 -14.46 1.22 -5.84
CA ASN A 72 -15.82 1.62 -6.18
C ASN A 72 -16.05 3.15 -6.15
N LYS A 73 -15.19 3.92 -5.47
CA LYS A 73 -15.25 5.39 -5.42
C LYS A 73 -14.58 6.06 -6.62
N ILE A 74 -13.86 5.31 -7.46
CA ILE A 74 -13.11 5.87 -8.58
C ILE A 74 -14.05 6.35 -9.69
N GLN A 75 -13.87 7.61 -10.09
CA GLN A 75 -14.54 8.20 -11.24
C GLN A 75 -13.61 8.12 -12.46
N VAL A 76 -14.05 7.41 -13.50
CA VAL A 76 -13.25 7.18 -14.69
C VAL A 76 -13.12 8.45 -15.52
N ILE A 77 -11.88 8.77 -15.92
CA ILE A 77 -11.56 9.81 -16.88
C ILE A 77 -11.11 9.20 -18.21
N GLN A 78 -11.25 9.96 -19.30
CA GLN A 78 -10.79 9.56 -20.64
C GLN A 78 -9.27 9.73 -20.79
N ASN A 79 -8.52 8.99 -19.99
CA ASN A 79 -7.08 8.81 -20.13
C ASN A 79 -6.73 7.37 -19.76
N CYS A 80 -6.32 6.57 -20.74
CA CYS A 80 -6.03 5.15 -20.55
C CYS A 80 -4.73 4.88 -19.77
N GLU A 81 -3.84 5.86 -19.66
CA GLU A 81 -2.57 5.74 -18.94
C GLU A 81 -2.64 6.32 -17.51
N TYR A 82 -3.81 6.81 -17.10
CA TYR A 82 -3.97 7.38 -15.76
C TYR A 82 -4.10 6.28 -14.71
N ILE A 83 -3.19 6.31 -13.73
CA ILE A 83 -3.23 5.48 -12.53
C ILE A 83 -3.97 6.27 -11.45
N TYR A 84 -5.11 5.74 -10.99
CA TYR A 84 -5.94 6.38 -9.98
C TYR A 84 -5.34 6.20 -8.58
N ILE A 85 -4.94 4.96 -8.26
CA ILE A 85 -4.33 4.55 -7.00
C ILE A 85 -3.43 3.33 -7.24
N ASN A 86 -2.47 3.10 -6.36
CA ASN A 86 -1.79 1.80 -6.26
C ASN A 86 -2.28 1.06 -5.01
N ILE A 87 -2.40 -0.26 -5.10
CA ILE A 87 -2.78 -1.10 -3.97
C ILE A 87 -1.68 -2.13 -3.75
N TYR A 88 -1.14 -2.17 -2.54
CA TYR A 88 -0.09 -3.10 -2.12
C TYR A 88 -0.67 -4.16 -1.18
N GLU A 89 -0.35 -5.43 -1.43
CA GLU A 89 -0.75 -6.57 -0.59
C GLU A 89 0.34 -6.86 0.45
N ILE A 90 0.02 -6.69 1.73
CA ILE A 90 0.94 -6.90 2.84
C ILE A 90 0.51 -8.14 3.62
N LYS A 91 1.25 -9.24 3.46
CA LYS A 91 0.95 -10.54 4.11
C LYS A 91 1.72 -10.81 5.39
N LYS A 92 2.72 -9.97 5.68
CA LYS A 92 3.63 -10.07 6.81
C LYS A 92 4.30 -8.72 7.02
N ASP A 93 5.01 -8.59 8.13
CA ASP A 93 5.85 -7.42 8.40
C ASP A 93 6.74 -7.10 7.19
N PHE A 94 6.76 -5.81 6.83
CA PHE A 94 7.60 -5.27 5.78
C PHE A 94 8.79 -4.59 6.42
N ILE A 95 9.95 -5.20 6.23
CA ILE A 95 11.22 -4.77 6.81
C ILE A 95 12.24 -4.61 5.67
N PRO A 96 12.46 -3.38 5.18
CA PRO A 96 13.51 -3.10 4.21
C PRO A 96 14.90 -3.52 4.71
N GLU A 97 15.76 -3.93 3.78
CA GLU A 97 17.16 -4.27 4.07
C GLU A 97 17.95 -3.07 4.59
N ASN A 98 17.66 -1.89 4.06
CA ASN A 98 18.23 -0.62 4.52
C ASN A 98 17.14 0.18 5.26
N PRO A 99 17.21 0.27 6.60
CA PRO A 99 16.17 0.92 7.38
C PRO A 99 15.88 2.35 6.95
N GLY A 100 14.59 2.68 6.83
CA GLY A 100 14.12 4.01 6.45
C GLY A 100 14.12 4.31 4.94
N LYS A 101 14.73 3.48 4.09
CA LYS A 101 14.77 3.69 2.64
C LYS A 101 13.48 3.27 1.94
N ASP A 102 13.29 3.77 0.72
CA ASP A 102 12.14 3.41 -0.13
C ASP A 102 12.36 2.06 -0.81
N TYR A 103 11.53 1.09 -0.42
CA TYR A 103 11.52 -0.28 -0.93
C TYR A 103 10.10 -0.69 -1.36
N MET A 104 9.16 0.27 -1.50
CA MET A 104 7.75 -0.05 -1.76
C MET A 104 7.55 -0.79 -3.09
N GLY A 105 8.38 -0.50 -4.10
CA GLY A 105 8.33 -1.20 -5.38
C GLY A 105 8.60 -2.72 -5.32
N MET A 106 9.12 -3.22 -4.20
CA MET A 106 9.32 -4.67 -3.98
C MET A 106 8.09 -5.37 -3.41
N LEU A 107 7.14 -4.63 -2.88
CA LEU A 107 5.87 -5.18 -2.39
C LEU A 107 5.02 -5.60 -3.59
N LYS A 108 4.26 -6.70 -3.44
CA LYS A 108 3.27 -7.09 -4.43
C LYS A 108 2.21 -5.98 -4.52
N HIS A 109 2.09 -5.35 -5.68
CA HIS A 109 1.17 -4.25 -5.91
C HIS A 109 0.47 -4.35 -7.26
N VAL A 110 -0.62 -3.60 -7.39
CA VAL A 110 -1.33 -3.43 -8.64
C VAL A 110 -1.64 -1.95 -8.85
N HIS A 111 -1.46 -1.49 -10.08
CA HIS A 111 -1.89 -0.17 -10.51
C HIS A 111 -3.38 -0.25 -10.87
N ILE A 112 -4.19 0.61 -10.27
CA ILE A 112 -5.60 0.72 -10.60
C ILE A 112 -5.71 1.76 -11.72
N ASP A 113 -5.80 1.28 -12.95
CA ASP A 113 -6.02 2.05 -14.17
C ASP A 113 -7.38 1.71 -14.82
N ASN A 114 -7.67 2.26 -15.99
CA ASN A 114 -8.92 1.98 -16.70
C ASN A 114 -9.08 0.49 -17.06
N GLN A 115 -7.99 -0.20 -17.45
CA GLN A 115 -8.04 -1.62 -17.82
C GLN A 115 -8.30 -2.52 -16.60
N TYR A 116 -7.73 -2.15 -15.45
CA TYR A 116 -8.03 -2.78 -14.18
C TYR A 116 -9.52 -2.63 -13.84
N LEU A 117 -10.05 -1.41 -13.90
CA LEU A 117 -11.45 -1.12 -13.55
C LEU A 117 -12.45 -1.87 -14.43
N GLU A 118 -12.16 -2.00 -15.72
CA GLU A 118 -12.97 -2.81 -16.64
C GLU A 118 -13.06 -4.28 -16.18
N ARG A 119 -11.92 -4.88 -15.83
CA ARG A 119 -11.87 -6.26 -15.32
C ARG A 119 -12.54 -6.39 -13.95
N TYR A 120 -12.29 -5.44 -13.06
CA TYR A 120 -12.87 -5.44 -11.73
C TYR A 120 -14.41 -5.34 -11.78
N ARG A 121 -14.97 -4.57 -12.70
CA ARG A 121 -16.44 -4.54 -12.91
C ARG A 121 -17.02 -5.88 -13.38
N LYS A 122 -16.21 -6.70 -14.06
CA LYS A 122 -16.64 -7.99 -14.58
C LYS A 122 -16.46 -9.13 -13.57
N PHE A 123 -15.41 -9.07 -12.74
CA PHE A 123 -14.98 -10.20 -11.90
C PHE A 123 -14.72 -9.85 -10.42
N GLY A 124 -14.75 -8.58 -10.03
CA GLY A 124 -14.23 -8.09 -8.74
C GLY A 124 -14.94 -8.59 -7.48
N GLU A 125 -16.15 -9.14 -7.61
CA GLU A 125 -16.86 -9.78 -6.49
C GLU A 125 -16.31 -11.18 -6.16
N GLU A 126 -15.82 -11.89 -7.18
CA GLU A 126 -15.42 -13.30 -7.09
C GLU A 126 -13.91 -13.48 -6.84
N TYR A 127 -13.10 -12.48 -7.17
CA TYR A 127 -11.64 -12.58 -7.18
C TYR A 127 -10.96 -11.56 -6.27
N SER A 128 -9.77 -11.91 -5.83
CA SER A 128 -8.83 -10.97 -5.20
C SER A 128 -8.46 -9.85 -6.18
N PRO A 129 -8.27 -8.60 -5.70
CA PRO A 129 -7.78 -7.49 -6.50
C PRO A 129 -6.49 -7.79 -7.28
N PHE A 130 -5.71 -8.78 -6.84
CA PHE A 130 -4.43 -9.17 -7.42
C PHE A 130 -4.51 -10.36 -8.38
N ASP A 131 -5.66 -11.03 -8.44
CA ASP A 131 -5.83 -12.29 -9.15
C ASP A 131 -7.02 -12.23 -10.13
N LEU A 132 -7.34 -11.02 -10.61
CA LEU A 132 -8.37 -10.82 -11.64
C LEU A 132 -7.96 -11.54 -12.93
N PRO A 133 -8.84 -12.36 -13.52
CA PRO A 133 -8.53 -13.07 -14.76
C PRO A 133 -8.35 -12.09 -15.92
N TRP A 134 -7.50 -12.49 -16.88
CA TRP A 134 -7.47 -11.87 -18.19
C TRP A 134 -8.58 -12.47 -19.04
N ASP A 135 -9.26 -11.64 -19.84
CA ASP A 135 -10.18 -12.16 -20.84
C ASP A 135 -9.36 -12.97 -21.86
N GLU A 136 -9.53 -14.30 -21.84
CA GLU A 136 -9.19 -15.16 -22.97
C GLU A 136 -10.21 -14.84 -24.07
N GLY A 137 -9.88 -13.83 -24.88
CA GLY A 137 -10.64 -13.48 -26.08
C GLY A 137 -10.66 -14.57 -27.13
#